data_AF-A0A971YQ17-F1
#
_entry.id   AF-A0A971YQ17-F1
#
_cell.length_a   1.000
_cell.length_b   1.000
_cell.length_c   1.000
_cell.angle_alpha   90.00
_cell.angle_beta   90.00
_cell.angle_gamma   90.00
#
_symmetry.space_group_name_H-M   'P 1'
#
loop_
_entity.id
_entity.type
_entity.pdbx_description
1 polymer ?
#
loop_
_entity_poly.entity_id
_entity_poly.type
_entity_poly.pdbx_seq_one_letter_code
_entity_poly.pdbx_strand_id
1 'polypeptide(L)'
;MPDAGRIATFLSFNPSKTPFYSSRTIGEGKVGGKARGLLFAHEILLQSSNPILTQVSIPESYFLATGVFDAFLAINDLQGFAESGRDYTEIEAAFLRGSFSVEVRERLGHLLREFDCPLAVRSSSLLEDNLKYSFAGKYLTTFVSNRGDLETRLAALEQAVKRVLASTFAPNAVEYRRKHGLHGDKMAVLIQRLVGKDRGGYFYPETAGVGFSKTTGAGPNGLRKKMA
;
A
#
# COMPACT_ATOMS: atom_id res chain seq x y z
N MET A 1 26.35 1.51 10.23
CA MET A 1 25.77 1.45 8.87
C MET A 1 24.84 0.24 8.83
N PRO A 2 23.73 0.26 8.06
CA PRO A 2 23.00 -0.98 7.81
C PRO A 2 23.97 -2.01 7.21
N ASP A 3 23.89 -3.24 7.69
CA ASP A 3 24.68 -4.36 7.19
C ASP A 3 24.40 -4.54 5.70
N ALA A 4 25.43 -4.42 4.85
CA ALA A 4 25.30 -4.48 3.40
C ALA A 4 24.63 -5.78 2.94
N GLY A 5 24.85 -6.88 3.68
CA GLY A 5 24.18 -8.16 3.44
C GLY A 5 22.67 -8.06 3.59
N ARG A 6 22.17 -7.42 4.66
CA ARG A 6 20.73 -7.28 4.92
C ARG A 6 20.01 -6.43 3.89
N ILE A 7 20.66 -5.36 3.40
CA ILE A 7 20.09 -4.53 2.33
C ILE A 7 19.98 -5.34 1.04
N ALA A 8 21.02 -6.11 0.69
CA ALA A 8 20.98 -6.97 -0.48
C ALA A 8 19.87 -8.03 -0.38
N THR A 9 19.67 -8.62 0.81
CA THR A 9 18.56 -9.55 1.06
C THR A 9 17.20 -8.87 0.86
N PHE A 10 16.99 -7.68 1.42
CA PHE A 10 15.74 -6.93 1.23
C PHE A 10 15.49 -6.57 -0.24
N LEU A 11 16.51 -6.08 -0.94
CA LEU A 11 16.37 -5.69 -2.35
C LEU A 11 16.10 -6.87 -3.28
N SER A 12 16.61 -8.06 -2.95
CA SER A 12 16.38 -9.29 -3.71
C SER A 12 15.10 -10.04 -3.32
N PHE A 13 14.46 -9.65 -2.21
CA PHE A 13 13.21 -10.24 -1.76
C PHE A 13 12.08 -9.99 -2.78
N ASN A 14 11.52 -11.08 -3.30
CA ASN A 14 10.41 -11.06 -4.22
C ASN A 14 9.24 -11.87 -3.63
N PRO A 15 8.18 -11.19 -3.13
CA PRO A 15 7.01 -11.83 -2.57
C PRO A 15 6.35 -12.85 -3.51
N SER A 16 6.36 -12.60 -4.82
CA SER A 16 5.70 -13.45 -5.81
C SER A 16 6.33 -14.85 -5.92
N LYS A 17 7.56 -15.04 -5.41
CA LYS A 17 8.22 -16.36 -5.35
C LYS A 17 7.75 -17.22 -4.17
N THR A 18 7.02 -16.64 -3.22
CA THR A 18 6.54 -17.35 -2.03
C THR A 18 5.06 -17.71 -2.22
N PRO A 19 4.67 -19.00 -2.26
CA PRO A 19 3.30 -19.44 -2.53
C PRO A 19 2.23 -18.80 -1.63
N PHE A 20 2.58 -18.56 -0.37
CA PHE A 20 1.70 -17.90 0.59
C PHE A 20 1.38 -16.45 0.22
N TYR A 21 2.36 -15.68 -0.27
CA TYR A 21 2.12 -14.29 -0.69
C TYR A 21 1.51 -14.21 -2.10
N SER A 22 1.93 -15.10 -3.01
CA SER A 22 1.39 -15.11 -4.38
C SER A 22 -0.08 -15.50 -4.42
N SER A 23 -0.54 -16.45 -3.60
CA SER A 23 -1.98 -16.79 -3.48
C SER A 23 -2.85 -15.62 -3.01
N ARG A 24 -2.29 -14.72 -2.19
CA ARG A 24 -2.94 -13.48 -1.73
C ARG A 24 -2.72 -12.27 -2.64
N THR A 25 -2.08 -12.47 -3.79
CA THR A 25 -1.83 -11.43 -4.79
C THR A 25 -2.77 -11.61 -5.99
N ILE A 26 -3.42 -10.51 -6.40
CA ILE A 26 -4.31 -10.42 -7.55
C ILE A 26 -3.54 -9.73 -8.68
N GLY A 27 -3.53 -10.36 -9.86
CA GLY A 27 -2.79 -9.92 -11.03
C GLY A 27 -1.28 -10.15 -10.95
N GLU A 28 -0.60 -9.80 -12.04
CA GLU A 28 0.84 -10.02 -12.20
C GLU A 28 1.69 -8.78 -11.88
N GLY A 29 3.00 -8.99 -11.75
CA GLY A 29 3.97 -7.93 -11.51
C GLY A 29 4.35 -7.78 -10.04
N LYS A 30 4.63 -6.54 -9.64
CA LYS A 30 5.16 -6.21 -8.31
C LYS A 30 4.05 -5.74 -7.38
N VAL A 31 4.23 -5.94 -6.07
CA VAL A 31 3.29 -5.49 -5.03
C VAL A 31 3.63 -4.10 -4.44
N GLY A 32 4.73 -3.47 -4.91
CA GLY A 32 5.19 -2.16 -4.45
C GLY A 32 5.84 -2.16 -3.07
N GLY A 33 6.36 -0.99 -2.68
CA GLY A 33 7.31 -0.88 -1.56
C GLY A 33 6.74 -1.06 -0.18
N LYS A 34 5.55 -0.50 0.11
CA LYS A 34 4.86 -0.76 1.37
C LYS A 34 4.55 -2.23 1.57
N ALA A 35 3.98 -2.90 0.56
CA ALA A 35 3.69 -4.32 0.65
C ALA A 35 4.96 -5.16 0.76
N ARG A 36 5.98 -4.91 -0.08
CA ARG A 36 7.25 -5.63 -0.03
C ARG A 36 7.92 -5.50 1.34
N GLY A 37 7.95 -4.28 1.90
CA GLY A 37 8.49 -4.04 3.25
C GLY A 37 7.73 -4.78 4.34
N LEU A 38 6.39 -4.77 4.28
CA LEU A 38 5.55 -5.51 5.22
C LEU A 38 5.80 -7.02 5.15
N LEU A 39 5.83 -7.57 3.93
CA LEU A 39 6.02 -9.01 3.70
C LEU A 39 7.44 -9.45 4.06
N PHE A 40 8.44 -8.61 3.83
CA PHE A 40 9.81 -8.88 4.26
C PHE A 40 9.93 -8.92 5.79
N ALA A 41 9.25 -7.99 6.49
CA ALA A 41 9.18 -8.02 7.94
C ALA A 41 8.48 -9.29 8.45
N HIS A 42 7.43 -9.74 7.76
CA HIS A 42 6.75 -11.00 8.07
C HIS A 42 7.69 -12.21 8.00
N GLU A 43 8.49 -12.34 6.93
CA GLU A 43 9.50 -13.41 6.82
C GLU A 43 10.49 -13.40 7.99
N ILE A 44 10.98 -12.23 8.40
CA ILE A 44 11.90 -12.10 9.53
C ILE A 44 11.23 -12.54 10.84
N LEU A 45 9.95 -12.20 11.04
CA LEU A 45 9.20 -12.60 12.23
C LEU A 45 8.99 -14.12 12.27
N LEU A 46 8.62 -14.73 11.14
CA LEU A 46 8.42 -16.19 11.03
C LEU A 46 9.69 -16.99 11.32
N GLN A 47 10.86 -16.44 11.01
CA GLN A 47 12.16 -17.06 11.27
C GLN A 47 12.71 -16.74 12.66
N SER A 48 12.04 -15.88 13.43
CA SER A 48 12.54 -15.44 14.74
C SER A 48 12.21 -16.43 15.84
N SER A 49 13.21 -16.80 16.64
CA SER A 49 13.03 -17.52 17.91
C SER A 49 12.95 -16.58 19.13
N ASN A 50 12.98 -15.25 18.91
CA ASN A 50 12.92 -14.29 20.01
C ASN A 50 11.50 -14.26 20.62
N PRO A 51 11.33 -14.50 21.93
CA PRO A 51 10.01 -14.59 22.57
C PRO A 51 9.13 -13.33 22.46
N ILE A 52 9.73 -12.16 22.23
CA ILE A 52 9.00 -10.90 22.02
C ILE A 52 8.53 -10.81 20.57
N LEU A 53 9.41 -11.13 19.61
CA LEU A 53 9.08 -11.03 18.18
C LEU A 53 8.05 -12.08 17.75
N THR A 54 8.02 -13.25 18.40
CA THR A 54 7.00 -14.27 18.15
C THR A 54 5.59 -13.86 18.59
N GLN A 55 5.45 -12.80 19.39
CA GLN A 55 4.15 -12.24 19.78
C GLN A 55 3.64 -11.18 18.79
N VAL A 56 4.47 -10.77 17.84
CA VAL A 56 4.10 -9.77 16.83
C VAL A 56 3.35 -10.46 15.71
N SER A 57 2.12 -10.01 15.45
CA SER A 57 1.32 -10.44 14.30
C SER A 57 1.19 -9.32 13.28
N ILE A 58 1.19 -9.69 12.01
CA ILE A 58 0.86 -8.78 10.91
C ILE A 58 -0.59 -9.05 10.51
N PRO A 59 -1.44 -8.00 10.38
CA PRO A 59 -2.82 -8.18 9.98
C PRO A 59 -2.91 -8.82 8.60
N GLU A 60 -3.86 -9.74 8.44
CA GLU A 60 -4.07 -10.40 7.17
C GLU A 60 -4.31 -9.40 6.04
N SER A 61 -3.65 -9.66 4.92
CA SER A 61 -3.53 -8.71 3.83
C SER A 61 -3.63 -9.43 2.48
N TYR A 62 -4.21 -8.72 1.51
CA TYR A 62 -4.25 -9.05 0.10
C TYR A 62 -3.63 -7.92 -0.71
N PHE A 63 -3.16 -8.24 -1.90
CA PHE A 63 -2.40 -7.31 -2.73
C PHE A 63 -2.96 -7.29 -4.15
N LEU A 64 -3.09 -6.10 -4.74
CA LEU A 64 -3.25 -5.95 -6.18
C LEU A 64 -1.88 -5.57 -6.72
N ALA A 65 -1.31 -6.42 -7.56
CA ALA A 65 -0.04 -6.15 -8.20
C ALA A 65 -0.18 -5.08 -9.29
N THR A 66 0.95 -4.51 -9.71
CA THR A 66 0.99 -3.43 -10.71
C THR A 66 0.37 -3.79 -12.06
N GLY A 67 0.31 -5.07 -12.43
CA GLY A 67 -0.37 -5.51 -13.65
C GLY A 67 -1.87 -5.22 -13.62
N VAL A 68 -2.50 -5.19 -12.43
CA VAL A 68 -3.91 -4.76 -12.30
C VAL A 68 -4.06 -3.28 -12.63
N PHE A 69 -3.10 -2.44 -12.24
CA PHE A 69 -3.09 -1.02 -12.59
C PHE A 69 -2.93 -0.83 -14.09
N ASP A 70 -1.96 -1.50 -14.71
CA ASP A 70 -1.74 -1.42 -16.17
C ASP A 70 -2.99 -1.87 -16.94
N ALA A 71 -3.58 -3.01 -16.57
CA ALA A 71 -4.80 -3.53 -17.18
C ALA A 71 -6.00 -2.59 -16.97
N PHE A 72 -6.13 -2.00 -15.78
CA PHE A 72 -7.20 -1.05 -15.49
C PHE A 72 -7.09 0.21 -16.36
N LEU A 73 -5.88 0.75 -16.56
CA LEU A 73 -5.70 1.90 -17.44
C LEU A 73 -6.03 1.55 -18.90
N ALA A 74 -5.60 0.37 -19.37
CA ALA A 74 -5.82 -0.07 -20.73
C ALA A 74 -7.30 -0.31 -21.05
N ILE A 75 -8.02 -1.04 -20.19
CA ILE A 75 -9.44 -1.38 -20.40
C ILE A 75 -10.33 -0.13 -20.41
N ASN A 76 -9.93 0.91 -19.67
CA ASN A 76 -10.71 2.14 -19.50
C ASN A 76 -10.19 3.33 -20.31
N ASP A 77 -9.18 3.14 -21.17
CA ASP A 77 -8.52 4.19 -21.96
C ASP A 77 -8.07 5.41 -21.13
N LEU A 78 -7.49 5.14 -19.94
CA LEU A 78 -7.14 6.17 -18.97
C LEU A 78 -5.69 6.65 -19.05
N GLN A 79 -4.81 5.96 -19.77
CA GLN A 79 -3.37 6.28 -19.79
C GLN A 79 -3.12 7.72 -20.27
N GLY A 80 -3.51 8.04 -21.51
CA GLY A 80 -3.34 9.37 -22.07
C GLY A 80 -4.19 10.43 -21.34
N PHE A 81 -5.40 10.03 -20.88
CA PHE A 81 -6.28 10.91 -20.13
C PHE A 81 -5.64 11.40 -18.83
N ALA A 82 -5.07 10.49 -18.03
CA ALA A 82 -4.48 10.79 -16.74
C ALA A 82 -3.15 11.58 -16.86
N GLU A 83 -2.46 11.47 -17.99
CA GLU A 83 -1.20 12.18 -18.27
C GLU A 83 -1.39 13.53 -19.00
N SER A 84 -2.62 13.85 -19.39
CA SER A 84 -2.95 15.04 -20.21
C SER A 84 -2.82 16.41 -19.49
N GLY A 85 -2.49 16.43 -18.20
CA GLY A 85 -2.41 17.65 -17.40
C GLY A 85 -3.76 18.22 -16.95
N ARG A 86 -4.83 17.42 -17.05
CA ARG A 86 -6.17 17.74 -16.54
C ARG A 86 -6.20 17.89 -15.02
N ASP A 87 -7.27 18.51 -14.52
CA ASP A 87 -7.51 18.61 -13.09
C ASP A 87 -7.68 17.22 -12.45
N TYR A 88 -7.15 17.07 -11.24
CA TYR A 88 -7.18 15.80 -10.53
C TYR A 88 -8.61 15.31 -10.25
N THR A 89 -9.58 16.21 -10.05
CA THR A 89 -10.97 15.83 -9.83
C THR A 89 -11.59 15.17 -11.06
N GLU A 90 -11.22 15.61 -12.27
CA GLU A 90 -11.63 14.95 -13.53
C GLU A 90 -10.99 13.57 -13.65
N ILE A 91 -9.71 13.46 -13.31
CA ILE A 91 -8.97 12.19 -13.31
C ILE A 91 -9.61 11.21 -12.32
N GLU A 92 -9.81 11.61 -11.07
CA GLU A 92 -10.43 10.77 -10.06
C GLU A 92 -11.84 10.33 -10.49
N ALA A 93 -12.65 11.24 -11.04
CA ALA A 93 -13.99 10.90 -11.54
C ALA A 93 -13.94 9.88 -12.69
N ALA A 94 -12.95 9.96 -13.59
CA ALA A 94 -12.77 8.99 -14.66
C ALA A 94 -12.38 7.60 -14.12
N PHE A 95 -11.46 7.54 -13.15
CA PHE A 95 -11.10 6.29 -12.48
C PHE A 95 -12.29 5.67 -11.74
N LEU A 96 -13.12 6.48 -11.09
CA LEU A 96 -14.31 5.99 -10.37
C LEU A 96 -15.35 5.38 -11.31
N ARG A 97 -15.47 5.89 -12.54
CA ARG A 97 -16.35 5.32 -13.59
C ARG A 97 -15.77 4.09 -14.27
N GLY A 98 -14.44 3.93 -14.24
CA GLY A 98 -13.77 2.78 -14.85
C GLY A 98 -14.17 1.46 -14.20
N SER A 99 -14.06 0.36 -14.95
CA SER A 99 -14.39 -0.99 -14.50
C SER A 99 -13.15 -1.86 -14.39
N PHE A 100 -13.13 -2.76 -13.41
CA PHE A 100 -12.13 -3.83 -13.35
C PHE A 100 -12.48 -4.96 -14.33
N SER A 101 -11.50 -5.78 -14.69
CA SER A 101 -11.79 -7.04 -15.38
C SER A 101 -12.62 -7.98 -14.49
N VAL A 102 -13.35 -8.90 -15.11
CA VAL A 102 -14.16 -9.90 -14.41
C VAL A 102 -13.30 -10.68 -13.41
N GLU A 103 -12.11 -11.12 -13.83
CA GLU A 103 -11.17 -11.86 -12.97
C GLU A 103 -10.78 -11.08 -11.71
N VAL A 104 -10.43 -9.79 -11.84
CA VAL A 104 -10.06 -8.96 -10.69
C VAL A 104 -11.25 -8.77 -9.77
N ARG A 105 -12.45 -8.52 -10.31
CA ARG A 105 -13.68 -8.37 -9.54
C ARG A 105 -14.03 -9.65 -8.77
N GLU A 106 -13.92 -10.82 -9.41
CA GLU A 106 -14.15 -12.12 -8.78
C GLU A 106 -13.18 -12.36 -7.62
N ARG A 107 -11.88 -12.10 -7.82
CA ARG A 107 -10.85 -12.24 -6.78
C ARG A 107 -11.09 -11.29 -5.60
N LEU A 108 -11.53 -10.05 -5.85
CA LEU A 108 -11.95 -9.11 -4.80
C LEU A 108 -13.18 -9.64 -4.04
N GLY A 109 -14.14 -10.25 -4.75
CA GLY A 109 -15.29 -10.90 -4.14
C GLY A 109 -14.91 -12.09 -3.24
N HIS A 110 -13.94 -12.91 -3.65
CA HIS A 110 -13.40 -14.00 -2.83
C HIS A 110 -12.77 -13.48 -1.53
N LEU A 111 -11.91 -12.45 -1.62
CA LEU A 111 -11.33 -11.78 -0.46
C LEU A 111 -12.41 -11.31 0.54
N LEU A 112 -13.50 -10.71 0.05
CA LEU A 112 -14.57 -10.22 0.91
C LEU A 112 -15.34 -11.34 1.63
N ARG A 113 -15.33 -12.57 1.10
CA ARG A 113 -15.90 -13.71 1.82
C ARG A 113 -15.04 -14.15 3.01
N GLU A 114 -13.74 -13.87 2.96
CA GLU A 114 -12.79 -14.17 4.04
C GLU A 114 -12.75 -13.06 5.10
N PHE A 115 -13.04 -11.82 4.73
CA PHE A 115 -12.93 -10.67 5.62
C PHE A 115 -14.29 -10.17 6.11
N ASP A 116 -14.49 -10.16 7.43
CA ASP A 116 -15.70 -9.74 8.13
C ASP A 116 -15.57 -8.40 8.87
N CYS A 117 -14.40 -7.76 8.79
CA CYS A 117 -14.07 -6.52 9.49
C CYS A 117 -13.85 -5.35 8.52
N PRO A 118 -13.83 -4.09 8.99
CA PRO A 118 -13.40 -2.97 8.17
C PRO A 118 -12.00 -3.18 7.57
N LEU A 119 -11.77 -2.58 6.41
CA LEU A 119 -10.54 -2.75 5.63
C LEU A 119 -9.81 -1.42 5.46
N ALA A 120 -8.49 -1.47 5.55
CA ALA A 120 -7.62 -0.40 5.08
C ALA A 120 -7.16 -0.71 3.66
N VAL A 121 -7.38 0.22 2.73
CA VAL A 121 -6.92 0.15 1.34
C VAL A 121 -5.82 1.19 1.16
N ARG A 122 -4.61 0.72 0.93
CA ARG A 122 -3.38 1.50 1.03
C ARG A 122 -2.65 1.45 -0.30
N SER A 123 -2.16 2.60 -0.75
CA SER A 123 -1.23 2.65 -1.87
C SER A 123 0.08 1.91 -1.55
N SER A 124 0.63 1.26 -2.57
CA SER A 124 1.95 0.61 -2.52
C SER A 124 2.65 0.88 -3.85
N SER A 125 3.22 2.08 -3.99
CA SER A 125 3.89 2.50 -5.23
C SER A 125 5.18 1.69 -5.46
N LEU A 126 5.58 1.51 -6.72
CA LEU A 126 6.90 0.97 -7.04
C LEU A 126 8.04 1.93 -6.71
N LEU A 127 7.80 3.23 -6.74
CA LEU A 127 8.85 4.20 -6.43
C LEU A 127 9.19 4.21 -4.92
N GLU A 128 8.31 3.67 -4.07
CA GLU A 128 8.60 3.38 -2.65
C GLU A 128 9.70 2.33 -2.46
N ASP A 129 10.00 1.52 -3.48
CA ASP A 129 11.08 0.54 -3.42
C ASP A 129 12.48 1.14 -3.51
N ASN A 130 12.57 2.44 -3.78
CA ASN A 130 13.84 3.13 -3.92
C ASN A 130 14.34 3.64 -2.56
N LEU A 131 15.46 3.08 -2.09
CA LEU A 131 16.12 3.46 -0.84
C LEU A 131 16.47 4.95 -0.73
N LYS A 132 16.51 5.69 -1.84
CA LYS A 132 16.78 7.13 -1.87
C LYS A 132 15.55 8.02 -1.65
N TYR A 133 14.34 7.52 -1.87
CA TYR A 133 13.13 8.34 -1.91
C TYR A 133 12.12 7.88 -0.86
N SER A 134 11.95 8.68 0.19
CA SER A 134 10.88 8.46 1.17
C SER A 134 9.57 9.07 0.65
N PHE A 135 8.68 8.20 0.18
CA PHE A 135 7.29 8.54 -0.13
C PHE A 135 6.37 8.41 1.09
N ALA A 136 6.93 8.21 2.28
CA ALA A 136 6.18 8.11 3.53
C ALA A 136 5.27 9.35 3.70
N GLY A 137 3.98 9.11 3.87
CA GLY A 137 2.96 10.14 4.11
C GLY A 137 2.43 10.86 2.87
N LYS A 138 2.83 10.49 1.65
CA LYS A 138 2.40 11.20 0.42
C LYS A 138 1.29 10.51 -0.37
N TYR A 139 1.08 9.22 -0.13
CA TYR A 139 0.11 8.45 -0.89
C TYR A 139 -1.10 8.03 -0.06
N LEU A 140 -2.23 7.90 -0.76
CA LEU A 140 -3.56 7.72 -0.18
C LEU A 140 -3.69 6.41 0.61
N THR A 141 -4.31 6.51 1.79
CA THR A 141 -4.94 5.40 2.49
C THR A 141 -6.40 5.74 2.68
N THR A 142 -7.28 4.78 2.37
CA THR A 142 -8.72 4.91 2.57
C THR A 142 -9.24 3.70 3.33
N PHE A 143 -10.44 3.82 3.90
CA PHE A 143 -11.04 2.80 4.75
C PHE A 143 -12.41 2.40 4.20
N VAL A 144 -12.69 1.10 4.24
CA VAL A 144 -13.97 0.51 3.83
C VAL A 144 -14.60 -0.10 5.08
N SER A 145 -15.82 0.31 5.42
CA SER A 145 -16.54 -0.20 6.59
C SER A 145 -16.83 -1.71 6.50
N ASN A 146 -16.89 -2.23 5.26
CA ASN A 146 -17.12 -3.64 4.94
C ASN A 146 -18.45 -4.18 5.49
N ARG A 147 -19.53 -3.38 5.40
CA ARG A 147 -20.89 -3.72 5.87
C ARG A 147 -21.88 -3.87 4.72
N GLY A 148 -22.91 -4.69 4.92
CA GLY A 148 -23.97 -4.95 3.94
C GLY A 148 -23.82 -6.30 3.25
N ASP A 149 -24.56 -6.51 2.17
CA ASP A 149 -24.41 -7.68 1.31
C ASP A 149 -23.08 -7.64 0.52
N LEU A 150 -22.76 -8.77 -0.14
CA LEU A 150 -21.49 -8.92 -0.85
C LEU A 150 -21.30 -7.88 -1.95
N GLU A 151 -22.34 -7.54 -2.72
CA GLU A 151 -22.24 -6.57 -3.82
C GLU A 151 -22.03 -5.15 -3.31
N THR A 152 -22.71 -4.76 -2.23
CA THR A 152 -22.50 -3.46 -1.57
C THR A 152 -21.06 -3.32 -1.08
N ARG A 153 -20.56 -4.38 -0.42
CA ARG A 153 -19.19 -4.45 0.10
C ARG A 153 -18.17 -4.43 -1.04
N LEU A 154 -18.45 -5.14 -2.13
CA LEU A 154 -17.61 -5.19 -3.32
C LEU A 154 -17.54 -3.82 -4.02
N ALA A 155 -18.68 -3.16 -4.22
CA ALA A 155 -18.72 -1.82 -4.80
C ALA A 155 -17.93 -0.81 -3.97
N ALA A 156 -18.05 -0.87 -2.63
CA ALA A 156 -17.30 0.00 -1.73
C ALA A 156 -15.78 -0.27 -1.81
N LEU A 157 -15.38 -1.55 -1.86
CA LEU A 157 -13.97 -1.93 -2.02
C LEU A 157 -13.41 -1.50 -3.37
N GLU A 158 -14.14 -1.74 -4.47
CA GLU A 158 -13.76 -1.29 -5.80
C GLU A 158 -13.58 0.23 -5.84
N GLN A 159 -14.50 0.99 -5.25
CA GLN A 159 -14.41 2.44 -5.20
C GLN A 159 -13.14 2.89 -4.45
N ALA A 160 -12.85 2.26 -3.31
CA ALA A 160 -11.65 2.53 -2.52
C ALA A 160 -10.36 2.23 -3.31
N VAL A 161 -10.31 1.08 -3.99
CA VAL A 161 -9.17 0.70 -4.85
C VAL A 161 -9.00 1.70 -5.98
N LYS A 162 -10.08 2.06 -6.70
CA LYS A 162 -10.05 3.04 -7.81
C LYS A 162 -9.49 4.38 -7.38
N ARG A 163 -9.87 4.88 -6.19
CA ARG A 163 -9.31 6.11 -5.61
C ARG A 163 -7.81 5.98 -5.34
N VAL A 164 -7.36 4.84 -4.82
CA VAL A 164 -5.92 4.59 -4.62
C VAL A 164 -5.18 4.58 -5.95
N LEU A 165 -5.71 3.95 -7.00
CA LEU A 165 -5.10 3.97 -8.34
C LEU A 165 -5.06 5.39 -8.91
N ALA A 166 -6.15 6.15 -8.80
CA ALA A 166 -6.22 7.54 -9.24
C ALA A 166 -5.18 8.42 -8.53
N SER A 167 -4.92 8.18 -7.23
CA SER A 167 -3.97 8.95 -6.43
C SER A 167 -2.53 8.95 -6.96
N THR A 168 -2.19 8.03 -7.87
CA THR A 168 -0.93 8.05 -8.64
C THR A 168 -0.74 9.36 -9.41
N PHE A 169 -1.85 9.97 -9.85
CA PHE A 169 -1.90 11.21 -10.63
C PHE A 169 -2.27 12.42 -9.77
N ALA A 170 -2.34 12.28 -8.44
CA ALA A 170 -2.62 13.39 -7.55
C ALA A 170 -1.51 14.46 -7.62
N PRO A 171 -1.84 15.75 -7.45
CA PRO A 171 -0.88 16.85 -7.63
C PRO A 171 0.38 16.70 -6.78
N ASN A 172 0.23 16.22 -5.54
CA ASN A 172 1.34 15.96 -4.63
C ASN A 172 2.27 14.82 -5.12
N ALA A 173 1.71 13.76 -5.70
CA ALA A 173 2.47 12.65 -6.26
C ALA A 173 3.19 13.08 -7.55
N VAL A 174 2.50 13.80 -8.43
CA VAL A 174 3.07 14.36 -9.66
C VAL A 174 4.20 15.34 -9.35
N GLU A 175 3.98 16.28 -8.42
CA GLU A 175 4.99 17.27 -8.04
C GLU A 175 6.21 16.59 -7.39
N TYR A 176 5.99 15.59 -6.54
CA TYR A 176 7.09 14.84 -5.95
C TYR A 176 7.97 14.16 -7.01
N ARG A 177 7.34 13.50 -7.98
CA ARG A 177 8.05 12.88 -9.10
C ARG A 177 8.85 13.91 -9.89
N ARG A 178 8.22 15.03 -10.25
CA ARG A 178 8.87 16.14 -10.95
C ARG A 178 10.08 16.68 -10.18
N LYS A 179 9.95 16.91 -8.86
CA LYS A 179 11.04 17.41 -8.00
C LYS A 179 12.25 16.48 -7.94
N HIS A 180 12.05 15.18 -8.15
CA HIS A 180 13.11 14.17 -8.02
C HIS A 180 13.52 13.55 -9.38
N GLY A 181 13.01 14.08 -10.50
CA GLY A 181 13.30 13.55 -11.84
C GLY A 181 12.80 12.11 -12.04
N LEU A 182 11.70 11.73 -11.38
CA LEU A 182 11.11 10.39 -11.48
C LEU A 182 9.99 10.39 -12.53
N HIS A 183 9.91 9.31 -13.29
CA HIS A 183 8.91 9.12 -14.35
C HIS A 183 8.25 7.73 -14.22
N GLY A 184 7.01 7.60 -14.71
CA GLY A 184 6.33 6.30 -14.86
C GLY A 184 6.13 5.53 -13.56
N ASP A 185 5.35 6.07 -12.62
CA ASP A 185 4.97 5.33 -11.41
C ASP A 185 3.87 4.32 -11.71
N LYS A 186 3.96 3.16 -11.05
CA LYS A 186 2.91 2.14 -11.08
C LYS A 186 2.42 1.90 -9.68
N MET A 187 1.11 1.81 -9.54
CA MET A 187 0.47 1.64 -8.25
C MET A 187 0.07 0.18 -8.04
N ALA A 188 0.64 -0.45 -7.02
CA ALA A 188 0.03 -1.61 -6.41
C ALA A 188 -0.84 -1.17 -5.22
N VAL A 189 -1.73 -2.05 -4.76
CA VAL A 189 -2.65 -1.76 -3.66
C VAL A 189 -2.53 -2.84 -2.59
N LEU A 190 -2.39 -2.40 -1.34
CA LEU A 190 -2.44 -3.25 -0.15
C LEU A 190 -3.83 -3.12 0.47
N ILE A 191 -4.58 -4.23 0.51
CA ILE A 191 -5.87 -4.36 1.20
C ILE A 191 -5.62 -5.13 2.48
N GLN A 192 -5.91 -4.54 3.63
CA GLN A 192 -5.53 -5.09 4.93
C GLN A 192 -6.70 -5.05 5.90
N ARG A 193 -6.87 -6.12 6.69
CA ARG A 193 -7.83 -6.12 7.81
C ARG A 193 -7.49 -5.00 8.79
N LEU A 194 -8.47 -4.21 9.17
CA LEU A 194 -8.28 -3.20 10.21
C LEU A 194 -8.28 -3.88 11.59
N VAL A 195 -7.30 -3.52 12.43
CA VAL A 195 -7.21 -4.04 13.80
C VAL A 195 -7.98 -3.10 14.74
N GLY A 196 -8.95 -3.65 15.46
CA GLY A 196 -9.77 -2.88 16.39
C GLY A 196 -10.96 -3.67 16.92
N LYS A 197 -11.79 -2.98 17.70
CA LYS A 197 -13.07 -3.48 18.20
C LYS A 197 -14.16 -2.47 17.83
N ASP A 198 -15.37 -2.97 17.52
CA ASP A 198 -16.55 -2.10 17.42
C ASP A 198 -16.94 -1.62 18.82
N ARG A 199 -17.10 -0.30 18.96
CA ARG A 199 -17.59 0.36 20.17
C ARG A 199 -18.66 1.36 19.77
N GLY A 200 -19.89 0.89 19.68
CA GLY A 200 -21.06 1.73 19.37
C GLY A 200 -21.05 2.29 17.95
N GLY A 201 -20.61 1.49 16.97
CA GLY A 201 -20.56 1.89 15.56
C GLY A 201 -19.24 2.53 15.12
N TYR A 202 -18.30 2.72 16.04
CA TYR A 202 -16.92 3.15 15.75
C TYR A 202 -15.96 1.97 15.88
N PHE A 203 -15.08 1.77 14.90
CA PHE A 203 -14.11 0.68 14.89
C PHE A 203 -12.68 1.22 15.07
N TYR A 204 -12.04 0.92 16.20
CA TYR A 204 -10.69 1.41 16.51
C TYR A 204 -9.94 0.50 17.50
N PRO A 205 -8.60 0.50 17.52
CA PRO A 205 -7.82 -0.25 18.48
C PRO A 205 -7.85 0.41 19.87
N GLU A 206 -7.43 -0.30 20.92
CA GLU A 206 -7.28 0.29 22.27
C GLU A 206 -6.18 1.33 22.30
N THR A 207 -5.07 1.06 21.61
CA THR A 207 -3.94 1.97 21.45
C THR A 207 -3.36 1.85 20.04
N ALA A 208 -2.77 2.92 19.55
CA ALA A 208 -2.00 2.95 18.32
C ALA A 208 -0.77 3.83 18.53
N GLY A 209 0.34 3.51 17.86
CA GLY A 209 1.58 4.25 18.02
C GLY A 209 2.58 3.98 16.91
N VAL A 210 3.62 4.80 16.87
CA VAL A 210 4.78 4.64 15.98
C VAL A 210 6.05 4.62 16.83
N GLY A 211 6.94 3.68 16.54
CA GLY A 211 8.23 3.53 17.20
C GLY A 211 9.38 3.72 16.22
N PHE A 212 10.43 4.40 16.64
CA PHE A 212 11.67 4.56 15.88
C PHE A 212 12.81 3.87 16.63
N SER A 213 13.53 2.98 15.96
CA SER A 213 14.69 2.28 16.56
C SER A 213 15.92 3.18 16.74
N LYS A 214 15.89 4.40 16.18
CA LYS A 214 16.92 5.42 16.33
C LYS A 214 16.28 6.81 16.42
N THR A 215 16.88 7.67 17.22
CA THR A 215 16.49 9.08 17.34
C THR A 215 16.70 9.82 16.02
N THR A 216 15.68 10.55 15.57
CA THR A 216 15.70 11.33 14.31
C THR A 216 16.27 12.75 14.48
N GLY A 217 17.05 12.98 15.53
CA GLY A 217 17.66 14.28 15.85
C GLY A 217 19.11 14.11 16.28
N ALA A 218 20.00 14.80 15.56
CA ALA A 218 21.42 15.06 15.84
C ALA A 218 22.32 13.84 16.13
N GLY A 219 23.34 13.65 15.29
CA GLY A 219 24.54 12.92 15.70
C GLY A 219 25.18 13.54 16.97
N PRO A 220 26.12 12.84 17.61
CA PRO A 220 26.67 13.20 18.93
C PRO A 220 27.28 14.63 19.03
N ASN A 221 27.48 15.34 17.92
CA ASN A 221 28.08 16.68 17.88
C ASN A 221 27.08 17.85 17.69
N GLY A 222 25.76 17.60 17.62
CA GLY A 222 24.77 18.64 17.31
C GLY A 222 24.33 19.54 18.48
N LEU A 223 24.72 19.22 19.72
CA LEU A 223 24.22 19.89 20.93
C LEU A 223 25.15 20.99 21.49
N ARG A 224 26.25 21.36 20.81
CA ARG A 224 27.24 22.30 21.35
C ARG A 224 27.29 23.71 20.74
N LYS A 225 26.34 24.11 19.89
CA LYS A 225 26.28 25.49 19.38
C LYS A 225 24.88 26.06 19.47
N LYS A 226 24.52 26.56 20.66
CA LYS A 226 23.57 27.68 20.87
C LYS A 226 23.54 28.08 22.35
N MET A 227 24.69 28.52 22.87
CA MET A 227 24.79 29.41 24.04
C MET A 227 26.18 30.09 23.98
N ALA A 228 26.23 31.21 23.27
CA ALA A 228 27.16 32.33 23.39
C ALA A 228 26.70 33.40 22.40
#